data_AF-A0A4P6Q7W8-F1
#
_entry.id   AF-A0A4P6Q7W8-F1
#
_cell.length_a   1.000
_cell.length_b   1.000
_cell.length_c   1.000
_cell.angle_alpha   90.00
_cell.angle_beta   90.00
_cell.angle_gamma   90.00
#
_symmetry.space_group_name_H-M   'P 1'
#
loop_
_entity.id
_entity.type
_entity.pdbx_description
1 polymer ?
#
loop_
_entity_poly.entity_id
_entity_poly.type
_entity_poly.pdbx_seq_one_letter_code
_entity_poly.pdbx_strand_id
1 'polypeptide(L)'
;MDALFFAEDENTGEMLMVEAPGALGTFLEALTEAREVYQYMATYSPGADDATKRINLGKFNEAYAAAEKAAAEAGVRFSLTDIMGF
;
A
#
# COMPACT_ATOMS: atom_id res chain seq x y z
N MET A 1 -6.90 1.93 15.04
CA MET A 1 -7.84 2.65 14.17
C MET A 1 -8.28 1.64 13.13
N ASP A 2 -9.58 1.44 12.95
CA ASP A 2 -10.07 0.59 11.87
C ASP A 2 -10.01 1.39 10.57
N ALA A 3 -9.44 0.81 9.51
CA ALA A 3 -9.32 1.48 8.23
C ALA A 3 -10.66 1.38 7.47
N LEU A 4 -11.15 2.52 7.00
CA LEU A 4 -12.37 2.63 6.20
C LEU A 4 -11.99 2.67 4.72
N PHE A 5 -12.55 1.80 3.90
CA PHE A 5 -12.35 1.82 2.45
C PHE A 5 -13.67 1.71 1.71
N PHE A 6 -13.64 2.17 0.47
CA PHE A 6 -14.76 2.12 -0.44
C PHE A 6 -14.53 0.96 -1.40
N ALA A 7 -15.42 -0.03 -1.35
CA ALA A 7 -15.48 -1.12 -2.31
C ALA A 7 -16.71 -0.93 -3.18
N GLU A 8 -16.58 -1.15 -4.49
CA GLU A 8 -17.73 -1.15 -5.40
C GLU A 8 -18.45 -2.49 -5.27
N ASP A 9 -19.75 -2.46 -5.01
CA ASP A 9 -20.60 -3.65 -5.03
C ASP A 9 -20.75 -4.15 -6.48
N GLU A 10 -20.29 -5.37 -6.76
CA GLU A 10 -20.32 -5.94 -8.12
C GLU A 10 -21.72 -6.15 -8.71
N ASN A 11 -22.78 -6.12 -7.89
CA ASN A 11 -24.16 -6.29 -8.33
C ASN A 11 -24.88 -4.95 -8.53
N THR A 12 -24.54 -3.92 -7.76
CA THR A 12 -25.24 -2.62 -7.79
C THR A 12 -24.40 -1.49 -8.36
N GLY A 13 -23.08 -1.64 -8.43
CA GLY A 13 -22.13 -0.57 -8.78
C GLY A 13 -22.04 0.53 -7.72
N GLU A 14 -22.63 0.33 -6.54
CA GLU A 14 -22.59 1.32 -5.47
C GLU A 14 -21.27 1.25 -4.71
N MET A 15 -20.72 2.42 -4.38
CA MET A 15 -19.55 2.53 -3.50
C MET A 15 -19.97 2.29 -2.06
N LEU A 16 -19.68 1.10 -1.54
CA LEU A 16 -19.94 0.72 -0.16
C LEU A 16 -18.74 1.06 0.72
N MET A 17 -19.01 1.69 1.86
CA MET A 17 -18.01 1.90 2.89
C MET A 17 -17.88 0.61 3.70
N VAL A 18 -16.72 -0.04 3.61
CA VAL A 18 -16.40 -1.29 4.28
C VAL A 18 -15.34 -1.01 5.34
N GLU A 19 -15.63 -1.34 6.59
CA GLU A 19 -14.62 -1.43 7.65
C GLU A 19 -13.83 -2.72 7.45
N ALA A 20 -12.50 -2.63 7.30
CA ALA A 20 -11.67 -3.82 7.47
C ALA A 20 -11.50 -4.06 8.97
N PRO A 21 -11.87 -5.23 9.47
CA PRO A 21 -11.56 -5.58 10.84
C PRO A 21 -10.04 -5.73 11.01
N GLY A 22 -9.48 -4.98 11.96
CA GLY A 22 -8.13 -5.20 12.50
C GLY A 22 -7.01 -5.29 11.45
N ALA A 23 -6.40 -6.48 11.32
CA ALA A 23 -5.21 -6.70 10.50
C ALA A 23 -5.38 -6.35 9.02
N LEU A 24 -6.60 -6.48 8.46
CA LEU A 24 -6.88 -6.12 7.07
C LEU A 24 -6.84 -4.59 6.87
N GLY A 25 -7.22 -3.81 7.87
CA GLY A 25 -7.15 -2.35 7.81
C GLY A 25 -5.71 -1.86 7.87
N THR A 26 -4.94 -2.41 8.81
CA THR A 26 -3.49 -2.18 8.91
C THR A 26 -2.77 -2.56 7.61
N PHE A 27 -3.20 -3.64 6.96
CA PHE A 27 -2.62 -4.07 5.69
C PHE A 27 -2.85 -3.05 4.58
N LEU A 28 -4.07 -2.56 4.42
CA LEU A 28 -4.42 -1.59 3.39
C LEU A 28 -3.73 -0.23 3.61
N GLU A 29 -3.60 0.23 4.86
CA GLU A 29 -2.83 1.43 5.19
C GLU A 29 -1.35 1.28 4.80
N ALA A 30 -0.72 0.17 5.21
CA ALA A 30 0.67 -0.10 4.88
C ALA A 30 0.90 -0.27 3.36
N LEU A 31 -0.05 -0.88 2.66
CA LEU A 31 -0.01 -1.02 1.20
C LEU A 31 -0.12 0.34 0.50
N THR A 32 -0.97 1.23 1.02
CA THR A 32 -1.15 2.60 0.50
C THR A 32 0.12 3.42 0.70
N GLU A 33 0.73 3.36 1.88
CA GLU A 33 2.00 4.04 2.17
C GLU A 33 3.13 3.55 1.25
N ALA A 34 3.25 2.23 1.05
CA ALA A 34 4.23 1.66 0.14
C ALA A 34 4.02 2.14 -1.30
N ARG A 35 2.77 2.28 -1.75
CA ARG A 35 2.41 2.80 -3.07
C ARG A 35 2.76 4.27 -3.23
N GLU A 36 2.48 5.11 -2.24
CA GLU A 36 2.81 6.53 -2.28
C GLU A 36 4.32 6.76 -2.36
N VAL A 37 5.12 6.04 -1.57
CA VAL A 37 6.59 6.13 -1.61
C VAL A 37 7.11 5.69 -2.98
N TYR A 38 6.56 4.62 -3.55
CA TYR A 38 6.93 4.16 -4.88
C TYR A 38 6.58 5.18 -5.97
N GLN A 39 5.37 5.73 -5.96
CA GLN A 39 4.95 6.77 -6.90
C GLN A 39 5.81 8.02 -6.79
N TYR A 40 6.18 8.40 -5.56
CA TYR A 40 7.12 9.49 -5.33
C TYR A 40 8.48 9.20 -5.97
N MET A 41 9.04 7.99 -5.79
CA MET A 41 10.28 7.59 -6.46
C MET A 41 10.18 7.59 -8.00
N ALA A 42 9.07 7.11 -8.55
CA ALA A 42 8.84 7.03 -9.99
C ALA A 42 8.64 8.41 -10.64
N THR A 43 7.94 9.32 -9.95
CA THR A 43 7.67 10.67 -10.44
C THR A 43 8.87 11.60 -10.26
N TYR A 44 9.63 11.43 -9.18
CA TYR A 44 10.71 12.32 -8.77
C TYR A 44 12.08 11.78 -9.18
N SER A 45 12.31 11.49 -10.47
CA SER A 45 13.68 11.16 -10.89
C SER A 45 14.04 11.40 -12.36
N PRO A 46 14.08 12.67 -12.78
CA PRO A 46 15.23 13.17 -13.53
C PRO A 46 16.01 14.15 -12.64
N GLY A 47 17.07 13.66 -11.98
CA GLY A 47 18.04 14.50 -11.25
C GLY A 47 18.14 14.30 -9.73
N ALA A 48 17.34 13.42 -9.12
CA ALA A 48 17.50 13.08 -7.70
C ALA A 48 18.87 12.43 -7.44
N ASP A 49 19.59 12.94 -6.44
CA ASP A 49 20.89 12.39 -6.05
C ASP A 49 20.78 10.96 -5.47
N ASP A 50 21.90 10.23 -5.47
CA ASP A 50 21.96 8.84 -5.01
C ASP A 50 21.62 8.67 -3.53
N ALA A 51 21.71 9.74 -2.72
CA ALA A 51 21.36 9.69 -1.30
C ALA A 51 19.84 9.69 -1.12
N THR A 52 19.13 10.56 -1.85
CA THR A 52 17.67 10.67 -1.84
C THR A 52 17.02 9.39 -2.34
N LYS A 53 17.57 8.79 -3.41
CA LYS A 53 17.11 7.49 -3.93
C LYS A 53 17.24 6.38 -2.89
N ARG A 54 18.37 6.31 -2.17
CA ARG A 54 18.60 5.31 -1.11
C ARG A 54 17.66 5.50 0.07
N ILE A 55 17.41 6.73 0.49
CA ILE A 55 16.47 7.04 1.57
C ILE A 55 15.05 6.59 1.19
N ASN A 56 14.59 6.93 -0.02
CA ASN A 56 13.25 6.55 -0.46
C ASN A 56 13.10 5.04 -0.65
N LEU A 57 14.14 4.35 -1.15
CA LEU A 57 14.14 2.89 -1.25
C LEU A 57 14.08 2.22 0.13
N GLY A 58 14.78 2.78 1.13
CA GLY A 58 14.69 2.32 2.53
C GLY A 58 13.27 2.44 3.08
N LYS A 59 12.64 3.60 2.91
CA LYS A 59 11.24 3.83 3.30
C LYS A 59 10.27 2.90 2.59
N PHE A 60 10.49 2.66 1.30
CA PHE A 60 9.68 1.72 0.53
C PHE A 60 9.79 0.30 1.10
N ASN A 61 11.01 -0.17 1.39
CA ASN A 61 11.22 -1.49 1.96
C ASN A 61 10.59 -1.63 3.36
N GLU A 62 10.65 -0.58 4.19
CA GLU A 62 9.99 -0.56 5.51
C GLU A 62 8.47 -0.65 5.39
N ALA A 63 7.86 0.16 4.51
CA ALA A 63 6.43 0.13 4.25
C ALA A 63 5.99 -1.21 3.64
N TYR A 64 6.78 -1.76 2.71
CA TYR A 64 6.52 -3.06 2.12
C TYR A 64 6.56 -4.19 3.15
N ALA A 65 7.56 -4.20 4.04
CA ALA A 65 7.66 -5.19 5.11
C ALA A 65 6.51 -5.07 6.12
N ALA A 66 6.06 -3.85 6.42
CA ALA A 66 4.87 -3.62 7.25
C ALA A 66 3.60 -4.18 6.58
N ALA A 67 3.45 -3.97 5.27
CA ALA A 67 2.37 -4.56 4.50
C ALA A 67 2.46 -6.10 4.49
N GLU A 68 3.66 -6.69 4.33
CA GLU A 68 3.87 -8.16 4.34
C GLU A 68 3.42 -8.78 5.65
N LYS A 69 3.80 -8.15 6.75
CA LYS A 69 3.38 -8.58 8.08
C LYS A 69 1.87 -8.47 8.27
N ALA A 70 1.29 -7.33 7.91
CA ALA A 70 -0.13 -7.08 8.08
C ALA A 70 -0.99 -8.00 7.19
N ALA A 71 -0.54 -8.31 5.98
CA ALA A 71 -1.21 -9.28 5.11
C ALA A 71 -1.16 -10.69 5.69
N ALA A 72 -0.02 -11.11 6.23
CA ALA A 72 0.10 -12.41 6.90
C ALA A 72 -0.84 -12.52 8.10
N GLU A 73 -0.99 -11.44 8.89
CA GLU A 73 -1.94 -11.35 10.00
C GLU A 73 -3.41 -11.33 9.53
N ALA A 74 -3.68 -10.72 8.37
CA ALA A 74 -4.99 -10.70 7.73
C ALA A 74 -5.33 -11.99 6.97
N GLY A 75 -4.36 -12.91 6.80
CA GLY A 75 -4.50 -14.11 5.95
C GLY A 75 -4.57 -13.79 4.46
N VAL A 76 -4.14 -12.60 4.06
CA VAL A 76 -4.12 -12.12 2.67
C VAL A 76 -2.74 -12.33 2.08
N ARG A 77 -2.68 -12.67 0.78
CA ARG A 77 -1.44 -12.66 0.01
C ARG A 77 -1.46 -11.45 -0.92
N PHE A 78 -0.36 -10.72 -0.97
CA PHE A 78 -0.11 -9.69 -1.95
C PHE A 78 1.36 -9.76 -2.39
N SER A 79 1.67 -9.00 -3.41
CA SER A 79 2.95 -8.95 -4.09
C SER A 79 3.30 -7.51 -4.45
N LEU A 80 4.55 -7.28 -4.83
CA LEU A 80 5.00 -5.99 -5.35
C LEU A 80 4.17 -5.52 -6.55
N THR A 81 3.63 -6.45 -7.36
CA THR A 81 2.78 -6.14 -8.51
C THR A 81 1.49 -5.44 -8.10
N ASP A 82 0.90 -5.83 -6.97
CA ASP A 82 -0.31 -5.22 -6.43
C ASP A 82 -0.09 -3.75 -6.01
N ILE A 83 1.15 -3.40 -5.65
CA ILE A 83 1.55 -2.03 -5.32
C ILE A 83 1.81 -1.21 -6.59
N MET A 84 2.44 -1.83 -7.59
CA MET A 84 2.80 -1.17 -8.84
C MET A 84 1.59 -0.91 -9.76
N GLY A 85 0.45 -1.57 -9.53
CA GLY A 85 -0.80 -1.32 -10.26
C GLY A 85 -0.78 -1.77 -11.72
N PHE A 86 -0.12 -2.89 -12.02
CA PHE A 86 -0.07 -3.51 -13.36
C PHE A 86 -1.20 -4.51 -13.60
#